data_AF-A0A665WJI5-F1
#
_entry.id   AF-A0A665WJI5-F1
#
_cell.length_a   1.000
_cell.length_b   1.000
_cell.length_c   1.000
_cell.angle_alpha   90.00
_cell.angle_beta   90.00
_cell.angle_gamma   90.00
#
_symmetry.space_group_name_H-M   'P 1'
#
loop_
_entity.id
_entity.type
_entity.pdbx_description
1 polymer ?
#
loop_
_entity_poly.entity_id
_entity_poly.type
_entity_poly.pdbx_seq_one_letter_code
_entity_poly.pdbx_strand_id
1 'polypeptide(L)'
;LTDSLTYSVTDMFVLLKGATKEQAFKIGHEIAEAVTATNPKPVKLKFEKVYLPSVLQTKKRYVGYMYENLEQKEPVFDAKGIEIVRRDGCPAVSKILERSIKLLFETRDISQVKQFVQHQCMKVLDGRASMQDLTFGKEYRGSGSYRPGACVPALELTRRMMAYDRRLEPRVGERVPYVVVYGMPGVPLIQLVRRPMEVLQDPGLRLNGTYYITKQILPPLARIFQLIGVDVFNILDFVPCWCTVGGTWNPQLTDVGLDQFFVKYLDLTLSVKEGKSPWSFWDQTVRVP
;
A
#
# COMPACT_ATOMS: atom_id res chain seq x y z
N LEU A 1 -27.93 16.61 1.59
CA LEU A 1 -26.65 16.93 0.89
C LEU A 1 -25.49 15.98 1.26
N THR A 2 -25.73 14.87 1.96
CA THR A 2 -24.68 13.91 2.39
C THR A 2 -24.99 12.50 1.88
N ASP A 3 -24.58 12.21 0.65
CA ASP A 3 -24.96 10.96 -0.05
C ASP A 3 -24.11 9.73 0.28
N SER A 4 -23.10 9.83 1.15
CA SER A 4 -22.33 8.66 1.58
C SER A 4 -21.44 8.94 2.77
N LEU A 5 -21.80 8.37 3.92
CA LEU A 5 -20.91 8.19 5.05
C LEU A 5 -20.25 6.81 4.95
N THR A 6 -18.93 6.77 5.09
CA THR A 6 -18.18 5.51 5.22
C THR A 6 -17.67 5.42 6.65
N TYR A 7 -18.27 4.53 7.43
CA TYR A 7 -17.92 4.33 8.84
C TYR A 7 -16.78 3.32 8.96
N SER A 8 -15.79 3.64 9.79
CA SER A 8 -14.90 2.65 10.37
C SER A 8 -14.85 2.85 11.88
N VAL A 9 -14.67 1.76 12.63
CA VAL A 9 -14.81 1.61 14.11
C VAL A 9 -14.05 2.65 14.96
N THR A 10 -13.23 3.52 14.37
CA THR A 10 -12.57 4.65 15.04
C THR A 10 -12.53 5.95 14.23
N ASP A 11 -12.67 5.88 12.89
CA ASP A 11 -12.55 7.02 11.99
C ASP A 11 -13.80 7.11 11.11
N MET A 12 -14.54 8.22 11.19
CA MET A 12 -15.66 8.52 10.28
C MET A 12 -15.15 9.31 9.08
N PHE A 13 -15.54 8.86 7.88
CA PHE A 13 -15.27 9.56 6.63
C PHE A 13 -16.56 10.07 5.98
N VAL A 14 -16.66 11.39 5.84
CA VAL A 14 -17.81 12.06 5.19
C VAL A 14 -17.36 12.61 3.84
N LEU A 15 -18.00 12.14 2.77
CA LEU A 15 -17.83 12.74 1.44
C LEU A 15 -18.70 13.98 1.30
N LEU A 16 -18.08 15.10 0.94
CA LEU A 16 -18.79 16.31 0.53
C LEU A 16 -18.57 16.54 -0.96
N LYS A 17 -19.56 16.17 -1.79
CA LYS A 17 -19.48 16.32 -3.24
C LYS A 17 -19.50 17.80 -3.62
N GLY A 18 -18.48 18.27 -4.35
CA GLY A 18 -18.43 19.62 -4.91
C GLY A 18 -18.23 20.76 -3.89
N ALA A 19 -17.95 20.45 -2.63
CA ALA A 19 -17.69 21.46 -1.62
C ALA A 19 -16.25 21.99 -1.70
N THR A 20 -16.06 23.28 -1.41
CA THR A 20 -14.72 23.87 -1.30
C THR A 20 -14.06 23.44 0.00
N LYS A 21 -12.73 23.63 0.12
CA LYS A 21 -11.98 23.39 1.36
C LYS A 21 -12.63 24.15 2.53
N GLU A 22 -12.99 25.42 2.33
CA GLU A 22 -13.57 26.29 3.36
C GLU A 22 -14.90 25.75 3.87
N GLN A 23 -15.77 25.33 2.94
CA GLN A 23 -17.05 24.70 3.27
C GLN A 23 -16.84 23.37 4.00
N ALA A 24 -15.82 22.59 3.61
CA ALA A 24 -15.47 21.32 4.24
C ALA A 24 -15.22 21.47 5.73
N PHE A 25 -14.35 22.42 6.09
CA PHE A 25 -14.00 22.70 7.49
C PHE A 25 -15.22 23.19 8.26
N LYS A 26 -16.01 24.11 7.70
CA LYS A 26 -17.22 24.62 8.34
C LYS A 26 -18.23 23.49 8.63
N ILE A 27 -18.54 22.67 7.64
CA ILE A 27 -19.43 21.52 7.77
C ILE A 27 -18.86 20.49 8.77
N GLY A 28 -17.54 20.26 8.74
CA GLY A 28 -16.87 19.35 9.67
C GLY A 28 -17.01 19.78 11.14
N HIS A 29 -16.90 21.08 11.42
CA HIS A 29 -17.13 21.65 12.75
C HIS A 29 -18.60 21.57 13.16
N GLU A 30 -19.53 21.94 12.28
CA GLU A 30 -20.98 21.87 12.53
C GLU A 30 -21.42 20.43 12.86
N ILE A 31 -20.93 19.43 12.12
CA ILE A 31 -21.19 18.01 12.40
C ILE A 31 -20.62 17.60 13.76
N ALA A 32 -19.38 17.99 14.07
CA ALA A 32 -18.74 17.64 15.34
C ALA A 32 -19.50 18.21 16.54
N GLU A 33 -19.99 19.46 16.44
CA GLU A 33 -20.77 20.12 17.48
C GLU A 33 -22.16 19.48 17.66
N ALA A 34 -22.88 19.24 16.55
CA ALA A 34 -24.20 18.61 16.60
C ALA A 34 -24.16 17.20 17.20
N VAL A 35 -23.19 16.38 16.79
CA VAL A 35 -23.03 15.02 17.34
C VAL A 35 -22.58 15.05 18.79
N THR A 36 -21.71 15.98 19.18
CA THR A 36 -21.29 16.13 20.58
C THR A 36 -22.46 16.58 21.47
N ALA A 37 -23.32 17.47 21.00
CA ALA A 37 -24.50 17.94 21.74
C ALA A 37 -25.55 16.84 21.95
N THR A 38 -25.59 15.84 21.05
CA THR A 38 -26.54 14.72 21.12
C THR A 38 -26.06 13.61 22.05
N ASN A 39 -24.76 13.58 22.38
CA ASN A 39 -24.16 12.52 23.19
C ASN A 39 -23.96 12.96 24.66
N PRO A 40 -24.09 12.04 25.63
CA PRO A 40 -23.83 12.34 27.03
C PRO A 40 -22.34 12.61 27.28
N LYS A 41 -22.04 13.56 28.17
CA LYS A 41 -20.66 13.80 28.64
C LYS A 41 -20.13 12.50 29.27
N PRO A 42 -18.86 12.08 29.02
CA PRO A 42 -17.76 12.84 28.42
C PRO A 42 -17.53 12.60 26.91
N VAL A 43 -18.47 11.97 26.19
CA VAL A 43 -18.28 11.63 24.78
C VAL A 43 -18.26 12.90 23.93
N LYS A 44 -17.14 13.15 23.22
CA LYS A 44 -16.97 14.29 22.34
C LYS A 44 -16.40 13.86 21.01
N LEU A 45 -17.04 14.29 19.93
CA LEU A 45 -16.56 14.10 18.57
C LEU A 45 -15.63 15.28 18.22
N LYS A 46 -14.41 14.98 17.75
CA LYS A 46 -13.45 16.01 17.35
C LYS A 46 -13.20 15.93 15.84
N PHE A 47 -13.47 17.04 15.17
CA PHE A 47 -13.01 17.26 13.80
C PHE A 47 -11.47 17.40 13.79
N GLU A 48 -10.79 16.61 12.95
CA GLU A 48 -9.33 16.55 12.91
C GLU A 48 -8.76 17.14 11.62
N LYS A 49 -9.27 16.72 10.45
CA LYS A 49 -8.67 17.10 9.16
C LYS A 49 -9.58 16.87 7.96
N VAL A 50 -9.25 17.55 6.86
CA VAL A 50 -9.86 17.36 5.53
C VAL A 50 -8.85 16.70 4.60
N TYR A 51 -9.29 15.74 3.79
CA TYR A 51 -8.51 15.18 2.70
C TYR A 51 -8.95 15.74 1.35
N LEU A 52 -8.00 16.21 0.53
CA LEU A 52 -8.22 16.78 -0.80
C LEU A 52 -6.92 16.72 -1.63
N PRO A 53 -6.81 15.86 -2.65
CA PRO A 53 -7.61 14.68 -2.97
C PRO A 53 -7.30 13.47 -2.06
N SER A 54 -8.14 12.43 -2.14
CA SER A 54 -7.93 11.15 -1.44
C SER A 54 -8.39 9.91 -2.21
N VAL A 55 -7.75 8.78 -1.90
CA VAL A 55 -8.11 7.44 -2.36
C VAL A 55 -8.30 6.53 -1.15
N LEU A 56 -9.51 6.01 -1.00
CA LEU A 56 -9.86 5.02 0.01
C LEU A 56 -9.94 3.66 -0.65
N GLN A 57 -9.07 2.73 -0.22
CA GLN A 57 -9.05 1.39 -0.80
C GLN A 57 -9.91 0.41 0.01
N THR A 58 -9.57 0.21 1.28
CA THR A 58 -10.32 -0.64 2.22
C THR A 58 -10.18 -0.07 3.63
N LYS A 59 -10.84 -0.70 4.61
CA LYS A 59 -10.72 -0.32 6.03
C LYS A 59 -9.25 -0.25 6.44
N LYS A 60 -8.84 0.88 7.02
CA LYS A 60 -7.45 1.19 7.44
C LYS A 60 -6.42 1.22 6.28
N ARG A 61 -6.86 1.32 5.03
CA ARG A 61 -6.02 1.42 3.83
C ARG A 61 -6.46 2.61 2.98
N TYR A 62 -5.81 3.75 3.20
CA TYR A 62 -6.14 4.99 2.51
C TYR A 62 -4.90 5.88 2.32
N VAL A 63 -4.99 6.77 1.34
CA VAL A 63 -3.95 7.74 1.02
C VAL A 63 -4.59 9.03 0.56
N GLY A 64 -4.03 10.17 0.95
CA GLY A 64 -4.55 11.47 0.55
C GLY A 64 -3.69 12.62 1.02
N TYR A 65 -3.93 13.77 0.41
CA TYR A 65 -3.40 15.04 0.89
C TYR A 65 -4.29 15.58 1.99
N MET A 66 -3.73 15.73 3.19
CA MET A 66 -4.46 16.21 4.35
C MET A 66 -4.17 17.70 4.61
N TYR A 67 -5.23 18.40 5.04
CA TYR A 67 -5.21 19.76 5.55
C TYR A 67 -5.74 19.73 6.98
N GLU A 68 -4.92 20.23 7.91
CA GLU A 68 -5.30 20.35 9.32
C GLU A 68 -5.96 21.70 9.60
N ASN A 69 -5.55 22.74 8.86
CA ASN A 69 -6.04 24.10 9.01
C ASN A 69 -6.49 24.69 7.68
N LEU A 70 -7.41 25.66 7.73
CA LEU A 70 -7.89 26.41 6.58
C LEU A 70 -6.77 27.19 5.88
N GLU A 71 -5.93 27.84 6.66
CA GLU A 71 -4.82 28.69 6.18
C GLU A 71 -3.67 27.88 5.56
N GLN A 72 -3.65 26.56 5.78
CA GLN A 72 -2.62 25.68 5.23
C GLN A 72 -2.71 25.66 3.70
N LYS A 73 -1.65 26.15 3.05
CA LYS A 73 -1.51 26.18 1.59
C LYS A 73 -1.01 24.85 1.04
N GLU A 74 0.05 24.30 1.65
CA GLU A 74 0.66 23.05 1.20
C GLU A 74 0.07 21.84 1.95
N PRO A 75 -0.47 20.84 1.23
CA PRO A 75 -0.98 19.64 1.87
C PRO A 75 0.13 18.76 2.44
N VAL A 76 -0.21 18.00 3.47
CA VAL A 76 0.66 16.92 3.97
C VAL A 76 0.23 15.59 3.36
N PHE A 77 1.17 14.83 2.81
CA PHE A 77 0.89 13.49 2.28
C PHE A 77 0.69 12.50 3.44
N ASP A 78 -0.53 11.99 3.61
CA ASP A 78 -0.84 10.97 4.63
C ASP A 78 -1.22 9.65 3.95
N ALA A 79 -0.54 8.58 4.34
CA ALA A 79 -0.79 7.22 3.87
C ALA A 79 -0.93 6.29 5.08
N LYS A 80 -2.05 5.55 5.15
CA LYS A 80 -2.34 4.60 6.22
C LYS A 80 -2.56 3.22 5.63
N GLY A 81 -1.82 2.22 6.13
CA GLY A 81 -1.98 0.80 5.77
C GLY A 81 -1.64 0.41 4.32
N ILE A 82 -1.32 1.38 3.46
CA ILE A 82 -0.79 1.17 2.10
C ILE A 82 0.68 0.74 2.16
N GLU A 83 1.17 0.12 1.10
CA GLU A 83 2.53 -0.42 0.96
C GLU A 83 3.63 0.63 1.18
N ILE A 84 3.31 1.92 1.07
CA ILE A 84 4.23 3.03 1.37
C ILE A 84 4.72 2.97 2.81
N VAL A 85 3.83 2.69 3.79
CA VAL A 85 4.18 2.67 5.21
C VAL A 85 4.60 1.29 5.72
N ARG A 86 4.55 0.26 4.88
CA ARG A 86 4.86 -1.12 5.27
C ARG A 86 6.35 -1.40 5.08
N ARG A 87 7.02 -1.80 6.17
CA ARG A 87 8.45 -2.16 6.16
C ARG A 87 8.73 -3.56 5.59
N ASP A 88 7.71 -4.38 5.42
CA ASP A 88 7.86 -5.76 4.91
C ASP A 88 8.11 -5.81 3.39
N GLY A 89 7.82 -4.72 2.69
CA GLY A 89 7.94 -4.64 1.24
C GLY A 89 9.34 -4.21 0.76
N CYS A 90 9.47 -4.16 -0.55
CA CYS A 90 10.63 -3.62 -1.24
C CYS A 90 10.59 -2.07 -1.22
N PRO A 91 11.66 -1.37 -0.80
CA PRO A 91 11.68 0.09 -0.78
C PRO A 91 11.38 0.74 -2.14
N ALA A 92 11.79 0.10 -3.25
CA ALA A 92 11.45 0.53 -4.60
C ALA A 92 9.92 0.64 -4.80
N VAL A 93 9.16 -0.34 -4.30
CA VAL A 93 7.69 -0.34 -4.42
C VAL A 93 7.09 0.85 -3.70
N SER A 94 7.51 1.11 -2.46
CA SER A 94 7.02 2.26 -1.68
C SER A 94 7.33 3.58 -2.38
N LYS A 95 8.56 3.77 -2.89
CA LYS A 95 8.99 4.98 -3.61
C LYS A 95 8.24 5.18 -4.93
N ILE A 96 8.10 4.13 -5.73
CA ILE A 96 7.38 4.17 -7.01
C ILE A 96 5.90 4.48 -6.75
N LEU A 97 5.28 3.80 -5.80
CA LEU A 97 3.87 3.98 -5.47
C LEU A 97 3.59 5.40 -4.94
N GLU A 98 4.41 5.89 -4.02
CA GLU A 98 4.29 7.24 -3.47
C GLU A 98 4.41 8.28 -4.59
N ARG A 99 5.43 8.17 -5.46
CA ARG A 99 5.61 9.12 -6.55
C ARG A 99 4.47 9.06 -7.57
N SER A 100 3.98 7.86 -7.90
CA SER A 100 2.83 7.69 -8.80
C SER A 100 1.56 8.35 -8.26
N ILE A 101 1.29 8.23 -6.96
CA ILE A 101 0.12 8.87 -6.33
C ILE A 101 0.30 10.39 -6.26
N LYS A 102 1.49 10.87 -5.90
CA LYS A 102 1.78 12.32 -5.88
C LYS A 102 1.60 12.93 -7.26
N LEU A 103 2.15 12.30 -8.31
CA LEU A 103 1.96 12.72 -9.70
C LEU A 103 0.47 12.76 -10.07
N LEU A 104 -0.29 11.70 -9.73
CA LEU A 104 -1.73 11.67 -9.96
C LEU A 104 -2.46 12.83 -9.27
N PHE A 105 -2.11 13.15 -8.03
CA PHE A 105 -2.76 14.23 -7.27
C PHE A 105 -2.39 15.62 -7.77
N GLU A 106 -1.16 15.81 -8.24
CA GLU A 106 -0.64 17.09 -8.74
C GLU A 106 -1.14 17.38 -10.16
N THR A 107 -1.01 16.43 -11.09
CA THR A 107 -1.26 16.67 -12.52
C THR A 107 -2.64 16.22 -12.97
N ARG A 108 -3.27 15.29 -12.22
CA ARG A 108 -4.53 14.62 -12.60
C ARG A 108 -4.47 13.95 -13.98
N ASP A 109 -3.27 13.68 -14.48
CA ASP A 109 -3.03 13.09 -15.79
C ASP A 109 -2.47 11.67 -15.64
N ILE A 110 -3.29 10.69 -16.03
CA ILE A 110 -2.96 9.27 -15.99
C ILE A 110 -1.82 8.94 -16.97
N SER A 111 -1.68 9.69 -18.06
CA SER A 111 -0.67 9.45 -19.10
C SER A 111 0.75 9.65 -18.57
N GLN A 112 0.95 10.70 -17.76
CA GLN A 112 2.24 10.97 -17.11
C GLN A 112 2.59 9.90 -16.08
N VAL A 113 1.60 9.43 -15.33
CA VAL A 113 1.79 8.35 -14.36
C VAL A 113 2.14 7.05 -15.08
N LYS A 114 1.48 6.76 -16.21
CA LYS A 114 1.81 5.61 -17.08
C LYS A 114 3.26 5.67 -17.54
N GLN A 115 3.70 6.78 -18.13
CA GLN A 115 5.08 6.96 -18.60
C GLN A 115 6.10 6.79 -17.47
N PHE A 116 5.81 7.36 -16.29
CA PHE A 116 6.66 7.21 -15.11
C PHE A 116 6.80 5.73 -14.70
N VAL A 117 5.69 5.00 -14.55
CA VAL A 117 5.70 3.58 -14.18
C VAL A 117 6.45 2.75 -15.22
N GLN A 118 6.22 2.98 -16.51
CA GLN A 118 6.93 2.30 -17.60
C GLN A 118 8.45 2.51 -17.51
N HIS A 119 8.87 3.75 -17.29
CA HIS A 119 10.29 4.08 -17.12
C HIS A 119 10.92 3.36 -15.91
N GLN A 120 10.20 3.30 -14.78
CA GLN A 120 10.70 2.57 -13.60
C GLN A 120 10.77 1.07 -13.85
N CYS A 121 9.79 0.48 -14.54
CA CYS A 121 9.82 -0.93 -14.93
C CYS A 121 11.02 -1.24 -15.85
N MET A 122 11.28 -0.40 -16.87
CA MET A 122 12.45 -0.56 -17.74
C MET A 122 13.76 -0.46 -16.96
N LYS A 123 13.87 0.51 -16.04
CA LYS A 123 15.04 0.66 -15.16
C LYS A 123 15.32 -0.62 -14.34
N VAL A 124 14.27 -1.29 -13.87
CA VAL A 124 14.39 -2.56 -13.13
C VAL A 124 14.79 -3.72 -14.05
N LEU A 125 14.21 -3.82 -15.26
CA LEU A 125 14.57 -4.86 -16.24
C LEU A 125 16.02 -4.73 -16.73
N ASP A 126 16.48 -3.49 -16.96
CA ASP A 126 17.86 -3.23 -17.39
C ASP A 126 18.90 -3.52 -16.29
N GLY A 127 18.46 -3.80 -15.06
CA GLY A 127 19.34 -3.95 -13.91
C GLY A 127 19.99 -2.64 -13.43
N ARG A 128 19.44 -1.48 -13.84
CA ARG A 128 19.89 -0.14 -13.43
C ARG A 128 19.28 0.32 -12.10
N ALA A 129 18.40 -0.49 -11.51
CA ALA A 129 17.82 -0.23 -10.20
C ALA A 129 18.83 -0.51 -9.08
N SER A 130 18.84 0.32 -8.03
CA SER A 130 19.71 0.12 -6.88
C SER A 130 19.36 -1.17 -6.14
N MET A 131 20.37 -1.97 -5.80
CA MET A 131 20.18 -3.19 -5.01
C MET A 131 19.57 -2.89 -3.63
N GLN A 132 19.92 -1.75 -3.02
CA GLN A 132 19.37 -1.33 -1.73
C GLN A 132 17.85 -1.15 -1.82
N ASP A 133 17.37 -0.57 -2.92
CA ASP A 133 15.95 -0.37 -3.14
C ASP A 133 15.20 -1.67 -3.41
N LEU A 134 15.89 -2.70 -3.91
CA LEU A 134 15.34 -4.03 -4.21
C LEU A 134 15.53 -5.05 -3.06
N THR A 135 16.16 -4.64 -1.96
CA THR A 135 16.39 -5.50 -0.80
C THR A 135 15.15 -5.54 0.09
N PHE A 136 14.63 -6.74 0.35
CA PHE A 136 13.60 -6.98 1.34
C PHE A 136 14.23 -7.14 2.72
N GLY A 137 13.47 -6.88 3.78
CA GLY A 137 13.86 -7.25 5.15
C GLY A 137 12.73 -8.01 5.83
N LYS A 138 12.97 -9.26 6.23
CA LYS A 138 11.98 -10.05 6.98
C LYS A 138 12.48 -10.37 8.37
N GLU A 139 11.62 -10.17 9.36
CA GLU A 139 11.90 -10.49 10.75
C GLU A 139 12.12 -11.98 10.97
N TYR A 140 13.21 -12.31 11.64
CA TYR A 140 13.54 -13.64 12.12
C TYR A 140 12.94 -13.87 13.50
N ARG A 141 12.12 -14.91 13.64
CA ARG A 141 11.38 -15.21 14.87
C ARG A 141 12.06 -16.27 15.74
N GLY A 142 13.25 -16.72 15.36
CA GLY A 142 13.93 -17.84 15.99
C GLY A 142 13.56 -19.17 15.36
N SER A 143 14.55 -20.06 15.23
CA SER A 143 14.46 -21.35 14.55
C SER A 143 13.34 -22.24 15.10
N GLY A 144 13.14 -22.26 16.43
CA GLY A 144 12.09 -23.04 17.08
C GLY A 144 10.67 -22.47 16.99
N SER A 145 10.49 -21.21 16.56
CA SER A 145 9.16 -20.57 16.47
C SER A 145 8.38 -20.94 15.20
N TYR A 146 9.08 -21.45 14.19
CA TYR A 146 8.52 -21.75 12.90
C TYR A 146 7.97 -23.17 12.84
N ARG A 147 6.85 -23.34 12.12
CA ARG A 147 6.31 -24.68 11.86
C ARG A 147 7.32 -25.53 11.06
N PRO A 148 7.39 -26.85 11.29
CA PRO A 148 8.15 -27.74 10.43
C PRO A 148 7.76 -27.55 8.96
N GLY A 149 8.75 -27.38 8.07
CA GLY A 149 8.51 -27.10 6.65
C GLY A 149 8.15 -25.65 6.30
N ALA A 150 8.23 -24.69 7.22
CA ALA A 150 7.95 -23.29 6.90
C ALA A 150 8.93 -22.72 5.85
N CYS A 151 8.37 -22.23 4.73
CA CYS A 151 9.12 -21.58 3.64
C CYS A 151 9.22 -20.06 3.86
N VAL A 152 9.96 -19.64 4.88
CA VAL A 152 10.19 -18.21 5.18
C VAL A 152 11.58 -17.81 4.71
N PRO A 153 11.75 -16.74 3.89
CA PRO A 153 13.05 -16.30 3.39
C PRO A 153 14.12 -16.11 4.48
N ALA A 154 13.76 -15.45 5.58
CA ALA A 154 14.66 -15.25 6.72
C ALA A 154 15.13 -16.57 7.35
N LEU A 155 14.25 -17.56 7.47
CA LEU A 155 14.57 -18.86 8.03
C LEU A 155 15.47 -19.67 7.08
N GLU A 156 15.16 -19.67 5.79
CA GLU A 156 15.94 -20.38 4.77
C GLU A 156 17.37 -19.82 4.68
N LEU A 157 17.52 -18.50 4.64
CA LEU A 157 18.84 -17.87 4.65
C LEU A 157 19.60 -18.18 5.95
N THR A 158 18.92 -18.15 7.09
CA THR A 158 19.53 -18.51 8.38
C THR A 158 20.04 -19.95 8.38
N ARG A 159 19.26 -20.91 7.88
CA ARG A 159 19.70 -22.30 7.77
C ARG A 159 20.97 -22.44 6.93
N ARG A 160 21.06 -21.73 5.80
CA ARG A 160 22.26 -21.73 4.94
C ARG A 160 23.46 -21.09 5.63
N MET A 161 23.25 -19.99 6.36
CA MET A 161 24.32 -19.34 7.13
C MET A 161 24.84 -20.25 8.24
N MET A 162 23.93 -20.87 9.00
CA MET A 162 24.29 -21.78 10.09
C MET A 162 24.98 -23.07 9.62
N ALA A 163 24.69 -23.51 8.40
CA ALA A 163 25.39 -24.65 7.78
C ALA A 163 26.87 -24.34 7.49
N TYR A 164 27.19 -23.06 7.25
CA TYR A 164 28.57 -22.59 7.08
C TYR A 164 29.22 -22.26 8.43
N ASP A 165 28.57 -21.43 9.25
CA ASP A 165 28.98 -21.08 10.60
C ASP A 165 27.77 -20.94 11.52
N ARG A 166 27.72 -21.77 12.55
CA ARG A 166 26.64 -21.81 13.55
C ARG A 166 26.48 -20.49 14.29
N ARG A 167 27.52 -19.64 14.37
CA ARG A 167 27.48 -18.33 15.04
C ARG A 167 26.77 -17.24 14.25
N LEU A 168 26.45 -17.49 12.98
CA LEU A 168 25.75 -16.54 12.11
C LEU A 168 24.22 -16.58 12.26
N GLU A 169 23.68 -17.25 13.29
CA GLU A 169 22.25 -17.22 13.59
C GLU A 169 21.82 -15.79 13.97
N PRO A 170 20.87 -15.17 13.23
CA PRO A 170 20.34 -13.86 13.57
C PRO A 170 19.60 -13.87 14.92
N ARG A 171 19.54 -12.71 15.56
CA ARG A 171 18.77 -12.59 16.81
C ARG A 171 17.27 -12.62 16.54
N VAL A 172 16.50 -13.08 17.52
CA VAL A 172 15.03 -13.00 17.45
C VAL A 172 14.61 -11.53 17.36
N GLY A 173 13.77 -11.21 16.38
CA GLY A 173 13.35 -9.84 16.04
C GLY A 173 14.27 -9.13 15.03
N GLU A 174 15.43 -9.71 14.69
CA GLU A 174 16.32 -9.15 13.68
C GLU A 174 15.71 -9.25 12.28
N ARG A 175 15.85 -8.22 11.46
CA ARG A 175 15.38 -8.24 10.06
C ARG A 175 16.50 -8.73 9.16
N VAL A 176 16.34 -9.91 8.61
CA VAL A 176 17.29 -10.52 7.68
C VAL A 176 17.06 -9.92 6.28
N PRO A 177 18.06 -9.25 5.69
CA PRO A 177 17.96 -8.69 4.36
C PRO A 177 18.11 -9.77 3.29
N TYR A 178 17.29 -9.69 2.23
CA TYR A 178 17.34 -10.63 1.13
C TYR A 178 16.88 -10.04 -0.20
N VAL A 179 17.33 -10.67 -1.29
CA VAL A 179 16.94 -10.36 -2.66
C VAL A 179 16.52 -11.63 -3.38
N VAL A 180 15.77 -11.47 -4.47
CA VAL A 180 15.34 -12.57 -5.34
C VAL A 180 16.09 -12.50 -6.66
N VAL A 181 16.82 -13.56 -7.00
CA VAL A 181 17.59 -13.67 -8.24
C VAL A 181 16.85 -14.47 -9.31
N TYR A 182 17.30 -14.35 -10.56
CA TYR A 182 16.85 -15.23 -11.64
C TYR A 182 17.28 -16.67 -11.36
N GLY A 183 16.46 -17.62 -11.81
CA GLY A 183 16.78 -19.03 -11.81
C GLY A 183 16.00 -19.76 -12.89
N MET A 184 16.17 -21.08 -12.96
CA MET A 184 15.47 -21.89 -13.94
C MET A 184 13.95 -21.79 -13.76
N PRO A 185 13.17 -21.77 -14.85
CA PRO A 185 11.71 -21.85 -14.79
C PRO A 185 11.26 -23.07 -13.98
N GLY A 186 10.25 -22.89 -13.13
CA GLY A 186 9.71 -23.96 -12.26
C GLY A 186 10.42 -24.13 -10.92
N VAL A 187 11.56 -23.47 -10.68
CA VAL A 187 12.23 -23.48 -9.38
C VAL A 187 11.39 -22.71 -8.34
N PRO A 188 11.15 -23.26 -7.15
CA PRO A 188 10.38 -22.58 -6.13
C PRO A 188 11.10 -21.31 -5.64
N LEU A 189 10.34 -20.22 -5.47
CA LEU A 189 10.86 -18.89 -5.14
C LEU A 189 11.83 -18.88 -3.94
N ILE A 190 11.56 -19.72 -2.93
CA ILE A 190 12.38 -19.82 -1.71
C ILE A 190 13.83 -20.24 -2.01
N GLN A 191 14.06 -21.00 -3.08
CA GLN A 191 15.40 -21.40 -3.52
C GLN A 191 16.12 -20.28 -4.28
N LEU A 192 15.38 -19.31 -4.82
CA LEU A 192 15.91 -18.14 -5.55
C LEU A 192 16.23 -16.96 -4.61
N VAL A 193 15.99 -17.11 -3.31
CA VAL A 193 16.37 -16.10 -2.32
C VAL A 193 17.87 -16.16 -2.06
N ARG A 194 18.52 -14.99 -2.08
CA ARG A 194 19.94 -14.80 -1.80
C ARG A 194 20.16 -13.61 -0.87
N ARG A 195 21.32 -13.57 -0.21
CA ARG A 195 21.74 -12.38 0.54
C ARG A 195 22.27 -11.31 -0.43
N PRO A 196 22.08 -10.01 -0.15
CA PRO A 196 22.64 -8.95 -0.99
C PRO A 196 24.15 -9.10 -1.22
N MET A 197 24.90 -9.49 -0.19
CA MET A 197 26.34 -9.71 -0.29
C MET A 197 26.73 -10.84 -1.25
N GLU A 198 25.93 -11.91 -1.34
CA GLU A 198 26.18 -13.02 -2.27
C GLU A 198 26.04 -12.56 -3.72
N VAL A 199 25.05 -11.71 -3.99
CA VAL A 199 24.82 -11.15 -5.32
C VAL A 199 25.89 -10.12 -5.71
N LEU A 200 26.48 -9.42 -4.74
CA LEU A 200 27.61 -8.51 -5.00
C LEU A 200 28.92 -9.26 -5.29
N GLN A 201 29.09 -10.45 -4.70
CA GLN A 201 30.31 -11.26 -4.87
C GLN A 201 30.26 -12.09 -6.16
N ASP A 202 29.07 -12.52 -6.59
CA ASP A 202 28.91 -13.38 -7.76
C ASP A 202 28.32 -12.60 -8.96
N PRO A 203 29.13 -12.33 -10.01
CA PRO A 203 28.65 -11.63 -11.21
C PRO A 203 27.65 -12.46 -12.05
N GLY A 204 27.54 -13.77 -11.81
CA GLY A 204 26.56 -14.63 -12.46
C GLY A 204 25.14 -14.47 -11.91
N LEU A 205 24.99 -13.89 -10.71
CA LEU A 205 23.69 -13.67 -10.09
C LEU A 205 23.09 -12.33 -10.50
N ARG A 206 21.93 -12.39 -11.17
CA ARG A 206 21.16 -11.21 -11.56
C ARG A 206 19.83 -11.16 -10.82
N LEU A 207 19.43 -9.97 -10.39
CA LEU A 207 18.14 -9.73 -9.72
C LEU A 207 16.98 -10.03 -10.68
N ASN A 208 15.96 -10.72 -10.19
CA ASN A 208 14.81 -11.12 -11.01
C ASN A 208 13.84 -9.97 -11.27
N GLY A 209 14.16 -9.10 -12.23
CA GLY A 209 13.35 -7.93 -12.58
C GLY A 209 11.89 -8.29 -12.86
N THR A 210 11.64 -9.41 -13.54
CA THR A 210 10.29 -9.90 -13.84
C THR A 210 9.48 -10.17 -12.56
N TYR A 211 10.09 -10.82 -11.56
CA TYR A 211 9.45 -11.07 -10.27
C TYR A 211 9.11 -9.77 -9.53
N TYR A 212 10.06 -8.83 -9.46
CA TYR A 212 9.82 -7.54 -8.80
C TYR A 212 8.70 -6.75 -9.48
N ILE A 213 8.66 -6.72 -10.81
CA ILE A 213 7.61 -5.99 -11.53
C ILE A 213 6.25 -6.67 -11.33
N THR A 214 6.14 -7.95 -11.66
CA THR A 214 4.86 -8.68 -11.69
C THR A 214 4.28 -8.98 -10.31
N LYS A 215 5.11 -9.26 -9.31
CA LYS A 215 4.66 -9.69 -7.98
C LYS A 215 4.75 -8.61 -6.92
N GLN A 216 5.51 -7.53 -7.15
CA GLN A 216 5.75 -6.50 -6.13
C GLN A 216 5.26 -5.12 -6.55
N ILE A 217 5.68 -4.63 -7.73
CA ILE A 217 5.37 -3.26 -8.18
C ILE A 217 3.95 -3.14 -8.71
N LEU A 218 3.53 -4.09 -9.57
CA LEU A 218 2.22 -4.01 -10.23
C LEU A 218 1.02 -4.24 -9.31
N PRO A 219 1.01 -5.21 -8.39
CA PRO A 219 -0.16 -5.45 -7.54
C PRO A 219 -0.65 -4.25 -6.71
N PRO A 220 0.20 -3.41 -6.08
CA PRO A 220 -0.26 -2.20 -5.41
C PRO A 220 -0.70 -1.10 -6.36
N LEU A 221 -0.05 -0.93 -7.52
CA LEU A 221 -0.47 0.04 -8.52
C LEU A 221 -1.84 -0.32 -9.10
N ALA A 222 -2.02 -1.58 -9.53
CA ALA A 222 -3.30 -2.11 -10.04
C ALA A 222 -4.44 -1.81 -9.08
N ARG A 223 -4.23 -2.07 -7.80
CA ARG A 223 -5.20 -1.83 -6.73
C ARG A 223 -5.64 -0.38 -6.55
N ILE A 224 -4.77 0.59 -6.85
CA ILE A 224 -5.11 2.03 -6.74
C ILE A 224 -5.75 2.52 -8.03
N PHE A 225 -5.18 2.19 -9.19
CA PHE A 225 -5.67 2.65 -10.48
C PHE A 225 -6.97 1.98 -10.91
N GLN A 226 -7.24 0.74 -10.46
CA GLN A 226 -8.53 0.10 -10.64
C GLN A 226 -9.66 0.90 -9.97
N LEU A 227 -9.39 1.60 -8.86
CA LEU A 227 -10.37 2.49 -8.20
C LEU A 227 -10.69 3.73 -9.04
N ILE A 228 -9.82 4.06 -10.00
CA ILE A 228 -9.95 5.20 -10.92
C ILE A 228 -10.54 4.73 -12.27
N GLY A 229 -10.72 3.41 -12.46
CA GLY A 229 -11.20 2.82 -13.71
C GLY A 229 -10.11 2.62 -14.77
N VAL A 230 -8.83 2.63 -14.37
CA VAL A 230 -7.70 2.42 -15.27
C VAL A 230 -7.14 1.01 -15.10
N ASP A 231 -7.06 0.27 -16.20
CA ASP A 231 -6.37 -1.02 -16.22
C ASP A 231 -4.85 -0.83 -16.31
N VAL A 232 -4.16 -1.23 -15.26
CA VAL A 232 -2.69 -1.13 -15.13
C VAL A 232 -2.00 -2.20 -15.94
N PHE A 233 -2.66 -3.31 -16.28
CA PHE A 233 -2.02 -4.37 -17.05
C PHE A 233 -1.79 -3.94 -18.51
N ASN A 234 -2.66 -3.10 -19.08
CA ASN A 234 -2.45 -2.43 -20.38
C ASN A 234 -1.30 -1.39 -20.36
N ILE A 235 -0.70 -1.12 -19.19
CA ILE A 235 0.51 -0.30 -19.12
C ILE A 235 1.73 -1.08 -19.61
N LEU A 236 1.66 -2.42 -19.65
CA LEU A 236 2.78 -3.33 -19.88
C LEU A 236 2.92 -3.81 -21.32
N ASP A 237 2.07 -3.32 -22.23
CA ASP A 237 2.09 -3.67 -23.66
C ASP A 237 3.44 -3.39 -24.35
N PHE A 238 4.33 -2.62 -23.70
CA PHE A 238 5.68 -2.34 -24.17
C PHE A 238 6.72 -3.42 -23.84
N VAL A 239 6.43 -4.41 -22.98
CA VAL A 239 7.40 -5.46 -22.60
C VAL A 239 7.32 -6.60 -23.63
N PRO A 240 8.24 -6.68 -24.61
CA PRO A 240 8.08 -7.55 -25.78
C PRO A 240 8.12 -9.04 -25.42
N CYS A 241 8.79 -9.38 -24.32
CA CYS A 241 9.04 -10.76 -23.91
C CYS A 241 7.88 -11.42 -23.13
N TRP A 242 6.79 -10.69 -22.86
CA TRP A 242 5.65 -11.25 -22.12
C TRP A 242 4.55 -11.80 -23.02
N CYS A 243 4.52 -11.41 -24.29
CA CYS A 243 3.57 -11.93 -25.28
C CYS A 243 3.86 -13.39 -25.71
N THR A 244 4.98 -14.00 -25.31
CA THR A 244 5.44 -15.31 -25.82
C THR A 244 5.48 -16.43 -24.79
N VAL A 245 5.09 -16.19 -23.52
CA VAL A 245 4.88 -17.30 -22.57
C VAL A 245 3.41 -17.68 -22.62
N GLY A 246 3.11 -18.60 -23.53
CA GLY A 246 1.77 -19.14 -23.77
C GLY A 246 1.05 -19.52 -22.48
N GLY A 247 -0.14 -18.96 -22.33
CA GLY A 247 -1.01 -19.15 -21.19
C GLY A 247 -1.95 -17.96 -21.15
N THR A 248 -3.10 -18.09 -21.80
CA THR A 248 -4.26 -17.24 -21.60
C THR A 248 -4.39 -16.89 -20.12
N TRP A 249 -4.21 -15.61 -19.80
CA TRP A 249 -4.43 -15.11 -18.45
C TRP A 249 -5.91 -15.28 -18.16
N ASN A 250 -6.27 -16.28 -17.35
CA ASN A 250 -7.65 -16.55 -16.99
C ASN A 250 -8.09 -15.47 -15.97
N PRO A 251 -9.10 -14.62 -16.26
CA PRO A 251 -9.59 -13.61 -15.32
C PRO A 251 -10.29 -14.21 -14.09
N GLN A 252 -10.49 -15.53 -14.03
CA GLN A 252 -11.37 -16.21 -13.07
C GLN A 252 -10.74 -16.57 -11.71
N LEU A 253 -9.62 -15.95 -11.30
CA LEU A 253 -9.05 -16.16 -9.96
C LEU A 253 -9.13 -14.93 -9.02
N THR A 254 -10.07 -14.03 -9.29
CA THR A 254 -10.55 -13.05 -8.32
C THR A 254 -12.07 -13.04 -8.26
N ASP A 255 -12.70 -14.21 -8.14
CA ASP A 255 -14.09 -14.29 -7.69
C ASP A 255 -14.10 -14.60 -6.19
N VAL A 256 -13.69 -13.60 -5.42
CA VAL A 256 -14.05 -13.51 -4.00
C VAL A 256 -15.23 -12.56 -4.03
N GLY A 257 -16.44 -13.10 -3.88
CA GLY A 257 -17.71 -12.38 -4.00
C GLY A 257 -17.61 -10.94 -3.48
N LEU A 258 -17.66 -9.99 -4.41
CA LEU A 258 -17.69 -8.56 -4.13
C LEU A 258 -19.14 -8.11 -3.94
N ASP A 259 -19.81 -8.70 -2.95
CA ASP A 259 -20.99 -8.08 -2.38
C ASP A 259 -20.52 -7.16 -1.24
N GLN A 260 -20.77 -5.86 -1.41
CA GLN A 260 -20.56 -4.75 -0.47
C GLN A 260 -19.11 -4.27 -0.24
N PHE A 261 -18.51 -3.59 -1.23
CA PHE A 261 -17.49 -2.58 -0.94
C PHE A 261 -17.81 -1.27 -1.66
N PHE A 262 -18.16 -0.24 -0.88
CA PHE A 262 -18.39 1.12 -1.38
C PHE A 262 -17.07 1.73 -1.85
N VAL A 263 -16.94 1.92 -3.16
CA VAL A 263 -15.76 2.47 -3.88
C VAL A 263 -15.97 3.95 -4.15
N LYS A 264 -15.02 4.83 -3.78
CA LYS A 264 -15.02 6.23 -4.26
C LYS A 264 -13.60 6.81 -4.37
N TYR A 265 -13.27 7.34 -5.56
CA TYR A 265 -12.33 8.45 -5.70
C TYR A 265 -13.02 9.69 -5.11
N LEU A 266 -12.40 10.33 -4.13
CA LEU A 266 -13.07 11.36 -3.34
C LEU A 266 -12.27 12.64 -3.47
N ASP A 267 -12.88 13.61 -4.14
CA ASP A 267 -12.35 14.96 -4.23
C ASP A 267 -12.23 15.59 -2.84
N LEU A 268 -13.12 15.26 -1.90
CA LEU A 268 -13.09 15.85 -0.56
C LEU A 268 -13.65 14.90 0.49
N THR A 269 -12.82 14.52 1.47
CA THR A 269 -13.23 13.62 2.55
C THR A 269 -12.89 14.19 3.91
N LEU A 270 -13.89 14.36 4.77
CA LEU A 270 -13.67 14.75 6.17
C LEU A 270 -13.23 13.54 6.98
N SER A 271 -12.27 13.71 7.88
CA SER A 271 -11.91 12.69 8.86
C SER A 271 -12.22 13.18 10.27
N VAL A 272 -13.05 12.42 10.96
CA VAL A 272 -13.49 12.72 12.32
C VAL A 272 -13.12 11.56 13.22
N LYS A 273 -12.46 11.85 14.35
CA LYS A 273 -12.04 10.85 15.34
C LYS A 273 -12.74 11.04 16.67
N GLU A 274 -12.98 9.92 17.33
CA GLU A 274 -13.44 9.87 18.72
C GLU A 274 -12.30 10.22 19.69
N GLY A 275 -12.57 11.07 20.68
CA GLY A 275 -11.67 11.28 21.81
C GLY A 275 -11.68 10.05 22.73
N LYS A 276 -10.50 9.45 22.98
CA LYS A 276 -10.34 8.20 23.75
C LYS A 276 -11.20 8.18 25.03
N SER A 277 -12.21 7.31 25.07
CA SER A 277 -12.85 6.80 26.30
C SER A 277 -12.99 5.27 26.21
N PRO A 278 -13.03 4.51 27.33
CA PRO A 278 -12.74 3.06 27.35
C PRO A 278 -13.88 2.13 26.88
N TRP A 279 -15.00 2.67 26.39
CA TRP A 279 -16.21 1.88 26.17
C TRP A 279 -16.74 2.09 24.74
N SER A 280 -16.44 1.14 23.85
CA SER A 280 -16.96 1.12 22.48
C SER A 280 -18.37 0.54 22.46
N PHE A 281 -19.38 1.38 22.26
CA PHE A 281 -20.77 0.92 22.14
C PHE A 281 -21.59 1.81 21.20
N TRP A 282 -21.58 1.53 19.90
CA TRP A 282 -22.62 1.99 18.96
C TRP A 282 -22.75 1.03 17.77
N ASP A 283 -23.87 0.32 17.71
CA ASP A 283 -24.43 -0.28 16.51
C ASP A 283 -25.79 0.38 16.32
N GLN A 284 -25.83 1.52 15.61
CA GLN A 284 -27.08 2.18 15.24
C GLN A 284 -26.87 3.16 14.07
N THR A 285 -27.64 2.92 13.01
CA THR A 285 -27.72 3.71 11.78
C THR A 285 -28.36 5.06 12.08
N VAL A 286 -27.57 6.12 12.26
CA VAL A 286 -28.11 7.48 12.37
C VAL A 286 -28.39 8.02 10.97
N ARG A 287 -29.67 8.04 10.59
CA ARG A 287 -30.17 8.93 9.53
C ARG A 287 -30.28 10.33 10.15
N VAL A 288 -29.46 11.26 9.68
CA VAL A 288 -29.62 12.68 9.99
C VAL A 288 -30.59 13.28 8.95
N PRO A 289 -31.59 14.08 9.36
CA PRO A 289 -32.58 14.69 8.46
C PRO A 289 -31.97 15.61 7.39
#